data_AF-A0A377XJD1-F1
#
_entry.id   AF-A0A377XJD1-F1
#
_cell.length_a   1.000
_cell.length_b   1.000
_cell.length_c   1.000
_cell.angle_alpha   90.00
_cell.angle_beta   90.00
_cell.angle_gamma   90.00
#
_symmetry.space_group_name_H-M   'P 1'
#
loop_
_entity.id
_entity.type
_entity.pdbx_description
1 polymer ?
#
loop_
_entity_poly.entity_id
_entity_poly.type
_entity_poly.pdbx_seq_one_letter_code
_entity_poly.pdbx_strand_id
1 'polypeptide(L)'
;MGALPDTYPGYQYVKFPENREKFAKAWGVESLPAHTGYRISELPHRAAHGEVWAAYIMGEDPLQTDAELSAVRKAFDDLELVIVQDIFMTKTASAADVILPSTSWGEHEGVYTAADRGFQRFFKAVEPKWDLKTDWQIISEIATRMGYPMHYNNTQEI
;
A
#
# COMPACT_ATOMS: atom_id res chain seq x y z
N MET A 1 -4.51 -10.28 1.94
CA MET A 1 -4.99 -8.93 2.33
C MET A 1 -5.71 -8.17 1.21
N GLY A 2 -5.85 -8.71 -0.02
CA GLY A 2 -6.53 -7.97 -1.08
C GLY A 2 -5.68 -6.86 -1.70
N ALA A 3 -4.35 -6.96 -1.63
CA ALA A 3 -3.42 -6.11 -2.38
C ALA A 3 -3.39 -6.51 -3.87
N LEU A 4 -4.57 -6.57 -4.48
CA LEU A 4 -4.83 -6.91 -5.87
C LEU A 4 -6.03 -6.07 -6.32
N PRO A 5 -6.07 -5.62 -7.58
CA PRO A 5 -7.04 -4.62 -8.02
C PRO A 5 -8.49 -5.12 -8.14
N ASP A 6 -8.74 -6.42 -8.00
CA ASP A 6 -10.03 -7.05 -8.28
C ASP A 6 -10.62 -7.84 -7.10
N THR A 7 -9.97 -7.86 -5.93
CA THR A 7 -10.39 -8.71 -4.82
C THR A 7 -10.11 -8.13 -3.43
N TYR A 8 -11.06 -8.33 -2.51
CA TYR A 8 -10.91 -8.05 -1.08
C TYR A 8 -10.08 -9.14 -0.37
N PRO A 9 -9.74 -8.99 0.93
CA PRO A 9 -9.16 -10.07 1.72
C PRO A 9 -9.94 -11.38 1.60
N GLY A 10 -9.24 -12.51 1.55
CA GLY A 10 -9.85 -13.84 1.43
C GLY A 10 -10.29 -14.23 0.02
N TYR A 11 -9.73 -13.61 -1.03
CA TYR A 11 -10.06 -13.87 -2.44
C TYR A 11 -11.54 -13.60 -2.79
N GLN A 12 -12.11 -12.58 -2.16
CA GLN A 12 -13.51 -12.19 -2.33
C GLN A 12 -13.61 -11.09 -3.38
N TYR A 13 -13.95 -11.46 -4.62
CA TYR A 13 -13.92 -10.51 -5.74
C TYR A 13 -14.86 -9.33 -5.56
N VAL A 14 -14.38 -8.15 -5.95
CA VAL A 14 -15.10 -6.87 -5.84
C VAL A 14 -16.32 -6.82 -6.74
N LYS A 15 -16.35 -7.59 -7.83
CA LYS A 15 -17.48 -7.63 -8.78
C LYS A 15 -18.77 -8.17 -8.16
N PHE A 16 -18.66 -8.98 -7.11
CA PHE A 16 -19.81 -9.61 -6.44
C PHE A 16 -20.46 -8.64 -5.43
N PRO A 17 -21.75 -8.30 -5.60
CA PRO A 17 -22.43 -7.32 -4.76
C PRO A 17 -22.50 -7.72 -3.28
N GLU A 18 -22.65 -9.01 -2.97
CA GLU A 18 -22.70 -9.54 -1.61
C GLU A 18 -21.39 -9.30 -0.83
N ASN A 19 -20.25 -9.35 -1.52
CA ASN A 19 -18.96 -9.02 -0.92
C ASN A 19 -18.88 -7.53 -0.64
N ARG A 20 -19.27 -6.69 -1.63
CA ARG A 20 -19.27 -5.23 -1.46
C ARG A 20 -20.18 -4.79 -0.32
N GLU A 21 -21.39 -5.33 -0.22
CA GLU A 21 -22.33 -5.03 0.87
C GLU A 21 -21.70 -5.35 2.23
N LYS A 22 -21.08 -6.53 2.36
CA LYS A 22 -20.41 -6.94 3.60
C LYS A 22 -19.27 -5.99 3.99
N PHE A 23 -18.38 -5.67 3.06
CA PHE A 23 -17.22 -4.81 3.34
C PHE A 23 -17.63 -3.35 3.54
N ALA A 24 -18.57 -2.83 2.75
CA ALA A 24 -19.08 -1.46 2.89
C ALA A 24 -19.74 -1.26 4.27
N LYS A 25 -20.55 -2.22 4.72
CA LYS A 25 -21.12 -2.23 6.06
C LYS A 25 -20.05 -2.29 7.16
N ALA A 26 -19.07 -3.18 7.02
CA ALA A 26 -18.00 -3.34 8.00
C ALA A 26 -17.13 -2.08 8.14
N TRP A 27 -16.88 -1.39 7.03
CA TRP A 27 -16.08 -0.16 6.98
C TRP A 27 -16.91 1.12 7.13
N GLY A 28 -18.23 1.02 7.35
CA GLY A 28 -19.09 2.18 7.57
C GLY A 28 -19.15 3.15 6.38
N VAL A 29 -18.98 2.65 5.16
CA VAL A 29 -19.08 3.45 3.92
C VAL A 29 -20.35 3.08 3.15
N GLU A 30 -20.93 4.04 2.44
CA GLU A 30 -22.17 3.83 1.69
C GLU A 30 -21.99 2.85 0.52
N SER A 31 -20.87 2.95 -0.18
CA SER A 31 -20.57 2.09 -1.32
C SER A 31 -19.08 1.84 -1.46
N LEU A 32 -18.76 0.73 -2.14
CA LEU A 32 -17.41 0.38 -2.57
C LEU A 32 -17.38 0.17 -4.08
N PRO A 33 -16.26 0.48 -4.76
CA PRO A 33 -16.18 0.35 -6.21
C PRO A 33 -16.38 -1.10 -6.68
N ALA A 34 -17.09 -1.24 -7.80
CA ALA A 34 -17.41 -2.52 -8.41
C ALA A 34 -16.46 -2.94 -9.54
N HIS A 35 -15.72 -1.98 -10.10
CA HIS A 35 -14.80 -2.18 -11.20
C HIS A 35 -13.42 -2.59 -10.70
N THR A 36 -12.68 -3.34 -11.51
CA THR A 36 -11.27 -3.66 -11.26
C THR A 36 -10.43 -2.38 -11.32
N GLY A 37 -9.56 -2.18 -10.33
CA GLY A 37 -8.59 -1.09 -10.32
C GLY A 37 -7.44 -1.30 -11.32
N TYR A 38 -6.49 -0.36 -11.36
CA TYR A 38 -5.30 -0.48 -12.19
C TYR A 38 -4.25 -1.42 -11.57
N ARG A 39 -3.47 -2.10 -12.42
CA ARG A 39 -2.29 -2.86 -11.99
C ARG A 39 -1.08 -1.93 -11.93
N ILE A 40 -0.16 -2.17 -10.99
CA ILE A 40 1.07 -1.36 -10.87
C ILE A 40 1.92 -1.39 -12.15
N SER A 41 1.94 -2.51 -12.87
CA SER A 41 2.63 -2.65 -14.16
C SER A 41 2.06 -1.74 -15.26
N GLU A 42 0.84 -1.22 -15.09
CA GLU A 42 0.21 -0.29 -16.03
C GLU A 42 0.58 1.17 -15.72
N LEU A 43 1.23 1.45 -14.58
CA LEU A 43 1.48 2.82 -14.10
C LEU A 43 2.14 3.73 -15.14
N PRO A 44 3.20 3.33 -15.88
CA PRO A 44 3.79 4.21 -16.90
C PRO A 44 2.80 4.59 -18.01
N HIS A 45 1.96 3.66 -18.43
CA HIS A 45 0.93 3.93 -19.43
C HIS A 45 -0.14 4.87 -18.90
N ARG A 46 -0.64 4.61 -17.69
CA ARG A 46 -1.72 5.39 -17.06
C ARG A 46 -1.27 6.82 -16.73
N ALA A 47 -0.06 6.99 -16.22
CA ALA A 47 0.53 8.30 -15.94
C ALA A 47 0.67 9.12 -17.23
N ALA A 48 1.25 8.53 -18.28
CA ALA A 48 1.44 9.21 -19.57
C ALA A 48 0.12 9.63 -20.24
N HIS A 49 -0.99 8.94 -19.96
CA HIS A 49 -2.33 9.29 -20.47
C HIS A 49 -3.13 10.18 -19.53
N GLY A 50 -2.57 10.59 -18.39
CA GLY A 50 -3.26 11.40 -17.39
C GLY A 50 -4.45 10.68 -16.74
N GLU A 51 -4.42 9.34 -16.70
CA GLU A 51 -5.44 8.51 -16.04
C GLU A 51 -5.12 8.27 -14.57
N VAL A 52 -3.83 8.37 -14.21
CA VAL A 52 -3.33 8.31 -12.83
C VAL A 52 -2.44 9.52 -12.62
N TRP A 53 -2.72 10.30 -11.57
CA TRP A 53 -1.95 11.51 -11.23
C TRP A 53 -1.09 11.33 -9.98
N ALA A 54 -1.40 10.37 -9.11
CA ALA A 54 -0.64 10.14 -7.90
C ALA A 54 -0.36 8.65 -7.69
N ALA A 55 0.82 8.34 -7.15
CA ALA A 55 1.20 6.99 -6.75
C ALA A 55 1.65 6.98 -5.28
N TYR A 56 1.03 6.09 -4.49
CA TYR A 56 1.49 5.75 -3.14
C TYR A 56 2.20 4.40 -3.18
N ILE A 57 3.53 4.43 -3.26
CA ILE A 57 4.39 3.26 -3.45
C ILE A 57 4.94 2.85 -2.09
N MET A 58 4.56 1.66 -1.62
CA MET A 58 4.93 1.18 -0.28
C MET A 58 5.78 -0.07 -0.39
N GLY A 59 7.03 0.00 0.09
CA GLY A 59 7.94 -1.15 0.20
C GLY A 59 8.34 -1.77 -1.14
N GLU A 60 8.36 -0.99 -2.22
CA GLU A 60 8.74 -1.43 -3.56
C GLU A 60 9.80 -0.48 -4.16
N ASP A 61 10.70 -1.02 -4.98
CA ASP A 61 11.76 -0.25 -5.68
C ASP A 61 11.64 -0.35 -7.21
N PRO A 62 10.52 0.08 -7.83
CA PRO A 62 10.28 -0.08 -9.27
C PRO A 62 11.34 0.63 -10.14
N LEU A 63 12.02 1.68 -9.65
CA LEU A 63 13.15 2.29 -10.38
C LEU A 63 14.42 1.44 -10.44
N GLN A 64 14.39 0.26 -9.83
CA GLN A 64 15.44 -0.76 -9.86
C GLN A 64 14.93 -2.14 -10.32
N THR A 65 13.72 -2.54 -9.93
CA THR A 65 13.25 -3.93 -10.09
C THR A 65 12.30 -4.15 -11.26
N ASP A 66 11.68 -3.10 -11.79
CA ASP A 66 10.75 -3.24 -12.91
C ASP A 66 11.47 -3.38 -14.26
N ALA A 67 10.77 -3.96 -15.22
CA ALA A 67 11.23 -3.99 -16.60
C ALA A 67 11.14 -2.58 -17.22
N GLU A 68 12.06 -2.27 -18.14
CA GLU A 68 12.11 -0.97 -18.84
C GLU A 68 12.16 0.24 -17.88
N LEU A 69 13.23 0.32 -17.08
CA LEU A 69 13.44 1.36 -16.06
C LEU A 69 13.28 2.80 -16.59
N SER A 70 13.56 3.06 -17.87
CA SER A 70 13.34 4.37 -18.49
C SER A 70 11.86 4.76 -18.55
N ALA A 71 10.97 3.80 -18.80
CA ALA A 71 9.53 4.04 -18.82
C ALA A 71 9.01 4.36 -17.41
N VAL A 72 9.49 3.62 -16.39
CA VAL A 72 9.09 3.88 -15.00
C VAL A 72 9.63 5.22 -14.50
N ARG A 73 10.85 5.61 -14.86
CA ARG A 73 11.39 6.95 -14.56
C ARG A 73 10.52 8.04 -15.19
N LYS A 74 10.13 7.87 -16.46
CA LYS A 74 9.26 8.82 -17.14
C LYS A 74 7.88 8.89 -16.49
N ALA A 75 7.37 7.78 -15.96
CA ALA A 75 6.13 7.74 -15.20
C ALA A 75 6.20 8.63 -13.95
N PHE A 76 7.33 8.62 -13.23
CA PHE A 76 7.52 9.48 -12.07
C PHE A 76 7.52 10.96 -12.46
N ASP A 77 8.09 11.31 -13.62
CA ASP A 77 8.04 12.68 -14.14
C ASP A 77 6.63 13.10 -14.61
N ASP A 78 5.76 12.14 -14.97
CA ASP A 78 4.39 12.38 -15.45
C ASP A 78 3.35 12.45 -14.33
N LEU A 79 3.67 11.89 -13.15
CA LEU A 79 2.80 11.95 -11.98
C LEU A 79 2.89 13.33 -11.31
N GLU A 80 1.78 13.80 -10.77
CA GLU A 80 1.73 15.03 -9.97
C GLU A 80 2.24 14.82 -8.54
N LEU A 81 2.15 13.58 -8.03
CA LEU A 81 2.58 13.22 -6.68
C LEU A 81 3.05 11.77 -6.59
N VAL A 82 4.29 11.59 -6.16
CA VAL A 82 4.87 10.29 -5.82
C VAL A 82 5.21 10.26 -4.35
N ILE A 83 4.47 9.45 -3.59
CA ILE A 83 4.77 9.14 -2.19
C ILE A 83 5.47 7.79 -2.15
N VAL A 84 6.63 7.74 -1.49
CA VAL A 84 7.34 6.48 -1.22
C VAL A 84 7.39 6.23 0.28
N GLN A 85 6.85 5.10 0.70
CA GLN A 85 6.96 4.59 2.07
C GLN A 85 7.93 3.41 2.08
N ASP A 86 9.11 3.62 2.67
CA ASP A 86 10.20 2.65 2.64
C ASP A 86 11.03 2.74 3.92
N ILE A 87 11.82 1.69 4.16
CA ILE A 87 12.76 1.56 5.26
C ILE A 87 14.18 1.99 4.86
N PHE A 88 14.44 2.17 3.56
CA PHE A 88 15.72 2.65 3.02
C PHE A 88 15.55 3.76 1.98
N MET A 89 16.63 4.51 1.75
CA MET A 89 16.75 5.42 0.61
C MET A 89 17.04 4.64 -0.66
N THR A 90 16.02 3.96 -1.19
CA THR A 90 16.07 3.21 -2.46
C THR A 90 16.19 4.15 -3.66
N LYS A 91 16.37 3.58 -4.88
CA LYS A 91 16.34 4.41 -6.10
C LYS A 91 14.99 5.09 -6.25
N THR A 92 13.93 4.36 -5.95
CA THR A 92 12.55 4.85 -5.98
C THR A 92 12.33 5.94 -4.93
N ALA A 93 12.73 5.73 -3.67
CA ALA A 93 12.61 6.74 -2.62
C ALA A 93 13.37 8.02 -2.98
N SER A 94 14.57 7.90 -3.56
CA SER A 94 15.39 9.05 -3.95
C SER A 94 14.80 9.91 -5.07
N ALA A 95 13.76 9.41 -5.75
CA ALA A 95 13.03 10.11 -6.82
C ALA A 95 11.60 10.52 -6.39
N ALA A 96 11.23 10.34 -5.13
CA ALA A 96 9.89 10.65 -4.64
C ALA A 96 9.73 12.15 -4.30
N ASP A 97 8.49 12.65 -4.38
CA ASP A 97 8.15 13.97 -3.86
C ASP A 97 8.06 13.98 -2.33
N VAL A 98 7.56 12.88 -1.75
CA VAL A 98 7.41 12.70 -0.30
C VAL A 98 7.91 11.31 0.09
N ILE A 99 8.75 11.27 1.12
CA ILE A 99 9.24 10.02 1.73
C ILE A 99 8.65 9.88 3.13
N LEU A 100 8.05 8.72 3.41
CA LEU A 100 7.48 8.38 4.72
C LEU A 100 8.24 7.17 5.29
N PRO A 101 9.11 7.36 6.29
CA PRO A 101 9.92 6.26 6.81
C PRO A 101 9.09 5.34 7.71
N SER A 102 9.12 4.03 7.43
CA SER A 102 8.46 3.02 8.26
C SER A 102 9.44 2.22 9.12
N THR A 103 8.92 1.54 10.14
CA THR A 103 9.70 0.58 10.95
C THR A 103 10.12 -0.63 10.12
N SER A 104 11.34 -1.12 10.32
CA SER A 104 11.84 -2.33 9.65
C SER A 104 11.36 -3.63 10.30
N TRP A 105 11.59 -4.75 9.63
CA TRP A 105 11.45 -6.07 10.24
C TRP A 105 12.33 -6.16 11.49
N GLY A 106 11.76 -6.68 12.58
CA GLY A 106 12.39 -6.69 13.90
C GLY A 106 11.98 -5.51 14.79
N GLU A 107 11.52 -4.38 14.21
CA GLU A 107 11.02 -3.21 14.95
C GLU A 107 9.49 -3.21 15.12
N HIS A 108 8.79 -4.11 14.43
CA HIS A 108 7.35 -4.36 14.58
C HIS A 108 7.02 -5.87 14.55
N GLU A 109 5.75 -6.21 14.72
CA GLU A 109 5.23 -7.57 14.68
C GLU A 109 4.12 -7.74 13.63
N GLY A 110 3.73 -8.99 13.35
CA GLY A 110 2.64 -9.26 12.41
C GLY A 110 2.55 -10.71 11.97
N VAL A 111 1.97 -10.92 10.79
CA VAL A 111 1.78 -12.22 10.15
C VAL A 111 2.33 -12.19 8.73
N TYR A 112 3.14 -13.18 8.39
CA TYR A 112 3.47 -13.50 7.00
C TYR A 112 2.72 -14.74 6.54
N THR A 113 2.49 -14.83 5.24
CA THR A 113 1.95 -16.02 4.58
C THR A 113 3.07 -16.64 3.75
N ALA A 114 3.50 -17.85 4.10
CA ALA A 114 4.51 -18.57 3.36
C ALA A 114 3.98 -19.02 1.98
N ALA A 115 4.88 -19.48 1.11
CA ALA A 115 4.55 -19.84 -0.28
C ALA A 115 3.44 -20.91 -0.40
N ASP A 116 3.31 -21.79 0.61
CA ASP A 116 2.30 -22.84 0.69
C ASP A 116 0.97 -22.38 1.34
N ARG A 117 0.83 -21.07 1.59
CA ARG A 117 -0.30 -20.41 2.29
C ARG A 117 -0.31 -20.59 3.80
N GLY A 118 0.77 -21.10 4.40
CA GLY A 118 0.92 -21.18 5.85
C GLY A 118 1.02 -19.80 6.50
N PHE A 119 0.10 -19.46 7.41
CA PHE A 119 0.19 -18.24 8.21
C PHE A 119 1.17 -18.44 9.37
N GLN A 120 2.11 -17.51 9.51
CA GLN A 120 3.13 -17.53 10.56
C GLN A 120 3.24 -16.16 11.22
N ARG A 121 3.29 -16.14 12.54
CA ARG A 121 3.57 -14.93 13.31
C ARG A 121 5.06 -14.62 13.30
N PHE A 122 5.37 -13.33 13.27
CA PHE A 122 6.67 -12.81 13.69
C PHE A 122 6.46 -11.76 14.77
N PHE A 123 7.49 -11.54 15.58
CA PHE A 123 7.41 -10.68 16.77
C PHE A 123 8.42 -9.55 16.67
N LYS A 124 8.07 -8.43 17.31
CA LYS A 124 8.99 -7.31 17.53
C LYS A 124 10.13 -7.78 18.42
N ALA A 125 11.37 -7.51 18.00
CA ALA A 125 12.58 -7.88 18.70
C ALA A 125 13.31 -6.68 19.31
N VAL A 126 13.22 -5.51 18.67
CA VAL A 126 13.91 -4.29 19.07
C VAL A 126 12.99 -3.07 18.93
N GLU A 127 13.31 -2.00 19.65
CA GLU A 127 12.67 -0.70 19.47
C GLU A 127 13.33 0.07 18.32
N PRO A 128 12.56 0.76 17.45
CA PRO A 128 13.12 1.65 16.45
C PRO A 128 13.94 2.76 17.11
N LYS A 129 15.06 3.14 16.48
CA LYS A 129 15.97 4.17 17.03
C LYS A 129 15.58 5.59 16.68
N TRP A 130 14.70 5.76 15.70
CA TRP A 130 14.19 7.04 15.25
C TRP A 130 12.68 7.12 15.47
N ASP A 131 12.11 8.30 15.25
CA ASP A 131 10.67 8.51 15.27
C ASP A 131 10.05 7.89 14.01
N LEU A 132 9.81 6.58 14.09
CA LEU A 132 9.23 5.77 13.03
C LEU A 132 7.83 5.32 13.41
N LYS A 133 7.02 5.13 12.39
CA LYS A 133 5.70 4.52 12.49
C LYS A 133 5.69 3.20 11.73
N THR A 134 4.83 2.26 12.14
CA THR A 134 4.58 1.10 11.28
C THR A 134 3.84 1.54 10.02
N ASP A 135 3.92 0.75 8.95
CA ASP A 135 3.26 1.06 7.69
C ASP A 135 1.75 1.33 7.87
N TRP A 136 1.09 0.51 8.68
CA TRP A 136 -0.35 0.65 8.96
C TRP A 136 -0.68 1.86 9.83
N GLN A 137 0.24 2.34 10.68
CA GLN A 137 0.05 3.58 11.45
C GLN A 137 0.06 4.80 10.53
N ILE A 138 1.00 4.83 9.57
CA ILE A 138 1.11 5.90 8.59
C ILE A 138 -0.18 5.97 7.76
N ILE A 139 -0.62 4.83 7.20
CA ILE A 139 -1.85 4.74 6.40
C ILE A 139 -3.08 5.16 7.23
N SER A 140 -3.19 4.70 8.48
CA SER A 140 -4.28 5.04 9.40
C SER A 140 -4.34 6.55 9.70
N GLU A 141 -3.17 7.17 9.92
CA GLU A 141 -3.09 8.60 10.22
C GLU A 141 -3.42 9.45 8.99
N ILE A 142 -2.96 9.06 7.79
CA ILE A 142 -3.33 9.70 6.52
C ILE A 142 -4.85 9.59 6.30
N ALA A 143 -5.44 8.40 6.45
CA ALA A 143 -6.88 8.20 6.29
C ALA A 143 -7.69 9.09 7.25
N THR A 144 -7.26 9.17 8.51
CA THR A 144 -7.90 10.04 9.53
C THR A 144 -7.82 11.51 9.14
N ARG A 145 -6.66 11.97 8.66
CA ARG A 145 -6.47 13.35 8.18
C ARG A 145 -7.28 13.64 6.90
N MET A 146 -7.56 12.63 6.09
CA MET A 146 -8.45 12.71 4.92
C MET A 146 -9.95 12.59 5.26
N GLY A 147 -10.30 12.40 6.53
CA GLY A 147 -11.69 12.41 7.01
C GLY A 147 -12.30 11.03 7.27
N TYR A 148 -11.54 9.94 7.10
CA TYR A 148 -11.99 8.59 7.45
C TYR A 148 -11.30 8.12 8.75
N PRO A 149 -12.01 8.00 9.89
CA PRO A 149 -11.39 7.67 11.16
C PRO A 149 -10.82 6.24 11.14
N MET A 150 -9.51 6.12 11.23
CA MET A 150 -8.82 4.83 11.24
C MET A 150 -7.67 4.87 12.23
N HIS A 151 -7.71 3.98 13.21
CA HIS A 151 -6.66 3.82 14.21
C HIS A 151 -6.77 2.43 14.80
N TYR A 152 -5.61 1.79 14.98
CA TYR A 152 -5.49 0.47 15.60
C TYR A 152 -4.43 0.54 16.69
N ASN A 153 -4.68 -0.07 17.83
CA ASN A 153 -3.73 -0.12 18.93
C ASN A 153 -2.56 -1.08 18.65
N ASN A 154 -2.82 -2.14 17.89
CA ASN A 154 -1.87 -3.20 17.58
C ASN A 154 -2.38 -4.07 16.42
N THR A 155 -1.57 -5.01 15.96
CA THR A 155 -1.89 -5.89 14.82
C THR A 155 -2.95 -6.96 15.12
N GLN A 156 -3.45 -7.08 16.35
CA GLN A 156 -4.55 -8.02 16.66
C GLN A 156 -5.92 -7.42 16.32
N GLU A 157 -6.02 -6.09 16.24
CA GLU A 157 -7.23 -5.37 15.84
C GLU A 157 -7.38 -5.25 14.31
N ILE A 158 -6.36 -5.67 13.56
CA ILE A 158 -6.25 -5.57 12.09
C ILE A 158 -6.56 -6.92 11.45
#